data_AF-A0A1V5GN75-F1
#
_entry.id   AF-A0A1V5GN75-F1
#
_cell.length_a   1.000
_cell.length_b   1.000
_cell.length_c   1.000
_cell.angle_alpha   90.00
_cell.angle_beta   90.00
_cell.angle_gamma   90.00
#
_symmetry.space_group_name_H-M   'P 1'
#
loop_
_entity.id
_entity.type
_entity.pdbx_description
1 polymer ?
#
loop_
_entity_poly.entity_id
_entity_poly.type
_entity_poly.pdbx_seq_one_letter_code
_entity_poly.pdbx_strand_id
1 'polypeptide(L)'
;MLNEIEEFKAYTGKPVYKCSGKRDLSFLGRFSFEMMKDFTGLSRVLTIIARGYMFRNGAPDVDYARRALCAWCSIPDKKTTAPKEEWQFRTDFSDLHEEFPELVDKTGKGWFYRHVHKVERFITKNSENMSKTTLSNAEPLKTKFDAAWRDKVKQYQVSLYSPETKGAWVLRFDDVLADALELGPLADKTIFFSDDEKERIKVLLPDGLPYEVAETVIAYCIANKPVDSDYVILPVSNFDAYFGNTSFSHKRLNLFPDTLLEREKQSFGVCRVKPNFR
;
A
#
# COMPACT_ATOMS: atom_id res chain seq x y z
N MET A 1 -6.04 -5.57 5.37
CA MET A 1 -4.95 -6.14 6.18
C MET A 1 -5.02 -7.66 6.22
N LEU A 2 -6.08 -8.29 6.76
CA LEU A 2 -6.20 -9.76 6.84
C LEU A 2 -6.88 -10.40 5.62
N ASN A 3 -7.95 -9.78 5.13
CA ASN A 3 -8.56 -10.19 3.88
C ASN A 3 -7.81 -9.52 2.71
N GLU A 4 -6.92 -10.29 2.08
CA GLU A 4 -6.06 -9.82 0.99
C GLU A 4 -6.84 -9.64 -0.32
N ILE A 5 -7.97 -10.33 -0.48
CA ILE A 5 -8.87 -10.21 -1.64
C ILE A 5 -9.58 -8.84 -1.63
N GLU A 6 -10.10 -8.42 -0.48
CA GLU A 6 -10.67 -7.08 -0.32
C GLU A 6 -9.60 -5.99 -0.37
N GLU A 7 -8.37 -6.30 0.05
CA GLU A 7 -7.23 -5.41 -0.14
C GLU A 7 -6.89 -5.19 -1.61
N PHE A 8 -6.84 -6.27 -2.40
CA PHE A 8 -6.66 -6.19 -3.84
C PHE A 8 -7.76 -5.35 -4.51
N LYS A 9 -9.04 -5.60 -4.19
CA LYS A 9 -10.17 -4.82 -4.71
C LYS A 9 -10.06 -3.34 -4.37
N ALA A 10 -9.54 -2.99 -3.19
CA ALA A 10 -9.33 -1.59 -2.80
C ALA A 10 -8.27 -0.87 -3.66
N TYR A 11 -7.33 -1.62 -4.26
CA TYR A 11 -6.25 -1.09 -5.09
C TYR A 11 -6.51 -1.15 -6.60
N THR A 12 -7.52 -1.91 -7.04
CA THR A 12 -7.85 -2.05 -8.47
C THR A 12 -9.27 -1.58 -8.81
N GLY A 13 -10.17 -1.61 -7.84
CA GLY A 13 -11.56 -1.16 -7.97
C GLY A 13 -11.71 0.37 -8.06
N LYS A 14 -12.94 0.83 -8.24
CA LYS A 14 -13.25 2.27 -8.33
C LYS A 14 -13.32 2.88 -6.92
N PRO A 15 -12.46 3.85 -6.55
CA PRO A 15 -12.53 4.50 -5.25
C PRO A 15 -13.80 5.34 -5.09
N VAL A 16 -14.25 5.51 -3.85
CA VAL A 16 -15.37 6.38 -3.48
C VAL A 16 -14.81 7.67 -2.91
N TYR A 17 -15.08 8.80 -3.57
CA TYR A 17 -14.65 10.12 -3.13
C TYR A 17 -15.81 10.83 -2.41
N LYS A 18 -15.87 10.66 -1.09
CA LYS A 18 -16.84 11.28 -0.20
C LYS A 18 -16.20 11.62 1.14
N CYS A 19 -16.74 12.61 1.84
CA CYS A 19 -16.37 12.91 3.22
C CYS A 19 -17.61 13.35 4.00
N SER A 20 -17.69 12.94 5.26
CA SER A 20 -18.72 13.29 6.23
C SER A 20 -18.33 14.49 7.13
N GLY A 21 -17.08 14.97 7.03
CA GLY A 21 -16.61 16.15 7.74
C GLY A 21 -15.10 16.37 7.61
N LYS A 22 -14.58 17.43 8.26
CA LYS A 22 -13.17 17.87 8.13
C LYS A 22 -12.10 16.85 8.53
N ARG A 23 -12.48 15.84 9.33
CA ARG A 23 -11.58 14.77 9.82
C ARG A 23 -11.76 13.45 9.06
N ASP A 24 -12.77 13.37 8.19
CA ASP A 24 -13.03 12.17 7.39
C ASP A 24 -12.10 12.16 6.18
N LEU A 25 -11.14 11.24 6.21
CA LEU A 25 -10.16 11.02 5.15
C LEU A 25 -10.47 9.75 4.32
N SER A 26 -11.68 9.20 4.42
CA SER A 26 -12.06 7.97 3.71
C SER A 26 -11.95 8.05 2.19
N PHE A 27 -12.03 9.27 1.62
CA PHE A 27 -11.80 9.51 0.19
C PHE A 27 -10.37 9.16 -0.28
N LEU A 28 -9.41 9.00 0.64
CA LEU A 28 -8.07 8.50 0.33
C LEU A 28 -8.06 6.99 0.02
N GLY A 29 -9.15 6.27 0.32
CA GLY A 29 -9.19 4.81 0.21
C GLY A 29 -8.19 4.14 1.17
N ARG A 30 -7.50 3.10 0.70
CA ARG A 30 -6.44 2.42 1.45
C ARG A 30 -5.06 3.06 1.22
N PHE A 31 -5.01 4.38 1.23
CA PHE A 31 -3.77 5.16 1.14
C PHE A 31 -3.74 6.26 2.20
N SER A 32 -2.54 6.71 2.56
CA SER A 32 -2.32 7.93 3.32
C SER A 32 -1.66 9.00 2.45
N PHE A 33 -1.65 10.25 2.90
CA PHE A 33 -0.91 11.31 2.21
C PHE A 33 0.58 11.02 2.11
N GLU A 34 1.17 10.37 3.12
CA GLU A 34 2.59 9.97 3.10
C GLU A 34 2.85 8.93 2.01
N MET A 35 1.98 7.93 1.87
CA MET A 35 2.10 6.95 0.78
C MET A 35 2.02 7.61 -0.60
N MET A 36 1.20 8.65 -0.78
CA MET A 36 1.08 9.35 -2.06
C MET A 36 2.24 10.31 -2.35
N LYS A 37 2.84 10.91 -1.31
CA LYS A 37 3.94 11.87 -1.46
C LYS A 37 5.31 11.19 -1.53
N ASP A 38 5.53 10.25 -0.62
CA ASP A 38 6.84 9.67 -0.31
C ASP A 38 6.94 8.21 -0.78
N PHE A 39 5.84 7.66 -1.31
CA PHE A 39 5.76 6.30 -1.87
C PHE A 39 6.07 5.20 -0.84
N THR A 40 5.84 5.49 0.45
CA THR A 40 5.95 4.52 1.54
C THR A 40 4.84 3.48 1.46
N GLY A 41 5.09 2.27 1.99
CA GLY A 41 4.11 1.18 2.01
C GLY A 41 3.71 0.60 0.64
N LEU A 42 4.27 1.09 -0.47
CA LEU A 42 3.94 0.59 -1.81
C LEU A 42 4.43 -0.84 -2.08
N SER A 43 5.45 -1.33 -1.37
CA SER A 43 5.91 -2.72 -1.51
C SER A 43 4.76 -3.71 -1.27
N ARG A 44 4.02 -3.54 -0.17
CA ARG A 44 2.83 -4.37 0.10
C ARG A 44 1.72 -4.15 -0.93
N VAL A 45 1.44 -2.90 -1.32
CA VAL A 45 0.39 -2.58 -2.31
C VAL A 45 0.66 -3.30 -3.63
N LEU A 46 1.88 -3.16 -4.15
CA LEU A 46 2.29 -3.77 -5.41
C LEU A 46 2.36 -5.30 -5.29
N THR A 47 2.78 -5.84 -4.15
CA THR A 47 2.78 -7.30 -3.90
C THR A 47 1.36 -7.87 -3.90
N ILE A 48 0.40 -7.19 -3.27
CA ILE A 48 -1.02 -7.58 -3.30
C ILE A 48 -1.56 -7.54 -4.74
N ILE A 49 -1.24 -6.50 -5.50
CA ILE A 49 -1.64 -6.39 -6.91
C ILE A 49 -1.01 -7.52 -7.73
N ALA A 50 0.30 -7.73 -7.60
CA ALA A 50 1.03 -8.79 -8.30
C ALA A 50 0.42 -10.16 -8.02
N ARG A 51 0.16 -10.51 -6.76
CA ARG A 51 -0.48 -11.79 -6.38
C ARG A 51 -1.87 -11.96 -7.01
N GLY A 52 -2.69 -10.91 -7.00
CA GLY A 52 -4.04 -10.94 -7.58
C GLY A 52 -4.06 -11.21 -9.08
N TYR A 53 -3.10 -10.66 -9.83
CA TYR A 53 -2.98 -10.92 -11.27
C TYR A 53 -2.17 -12.19 -11.58
N MET A 54 -1.14 -12.52 -10.79
CA MET A 54 -0.26 -13.68 -11.00
C MET A 54 -1.02 -15.00 -10.89
N PHE A 55 -1.92 -15.12 -9.91
CA PHE A 55 -2.62 -16.39 -9.62
C PHE A 55 -4.07 -16.41 -10.11
N ARG A 56 -4.48 -15.48 -10.98
CA ARG A 56 -5.87 -15.36 -11.43
C ARG A 56 -6.44 -16.63 -12.09
N ASN A 57 -5.57 -17.43 -12.71
CA ASN A 57 -5.92 -18.65 -13.44
C ASN A 57 -5.41 -19.92 -12.71
N GLY A 58 -5.10 -19.82 -11.42
CA GLY A 58 -4.57 -20.92 -10.60
C GLY A 58 -3.06 -21.12 -10.69
N ALA A 59 -2.51 -21.29 -11.90
CA ALA A 59 -1.06 -21.34 -12.11
C ALA A 59 -0.44 -19.93 -12.08
N PRO A 60 0.78 -19.75 -11.53
CA PRO A 60 1.43 -18.45 -11.49
C PRO A 60 1.86 -17.98 -12.88
N ASP A 61 1.43 -16.78 -13.28
CA ASP A 61 1.87 -16.07 -14.48
C ASP A 61 2.60 -14.77 -14.09
N VAL A 62 3.93 -14.86 -14.04
CA VAL A 62 4.80 -13.75 -13.62
C VAL A 62 4.81 -12.62 -14.64
N ASP A 63 4.78 -12.94 -15.94
CA ASP A 63 4.80 -11.93 -17.00
C ASP A 63 3.49 -11.14 -17.04
N TYR A 64 2.36 -11.82 -16.86
CA TYR A 64 1.06 -11.18 -16.74
C TYR A 64 0.98 -10.26 -15.53
N ALA A 65 1.48 -10.70 -14.36
CA ALA A 65 1.58 -9.87 -13.18
C ALA A 65 2.49 -8.64 -13.39
N ARG A 66 3.61 -8.80 -14.09
CA ARG A 66 4.52 -7.70 -14.45
C ARG A 66 3.82 -6.64 -15.31
N ARG A 67 3.07 -7.07 -16.33
CA ARG A 67 2.28 -6.14 -17.17
C ARG A 67 1.19 -5.43 -16.36
N ALA A 68 0.53 -6.14 -15.43
CA ALA A 68 -0.44 -5.52 -14.52
C ALA A 68 0.20 -4.43 -13.64
N LEU A 69 1.40 -4.66 -13.09
CA LEU A 69 2.15 -3.65 -12.33
C LEU A 69 2.50 -2.44 -13.18
N CYS A 70 2.93 -2.65 -14.44
CA CYS A 70 3.17 -1.56 -15.39
C CYS A 70 1.90 -0.75 -15.68
N ALA A 71 0.78 -1.43 -15.95
CA ALA A 71 -0.51 -0.78 -16.20
C ALA A 71 -1.00 0.02 -14.98
N TRP A 72 -0.93 -0.54 -13.77
CA TRP A 72 -1.32 0.14 -12.53
C TRP A 72 -0.45 1.38 -12.27
N CYS A 73 0.85 1.27 -12.53
CA CYS A 73 1.84 2.33 -12.33
C CYS A 73 1.88 3.38 -13.44
N SER A 74 1.25 3.13 -14.58
CA SER A 74 1.42 3.93 -15.81
C SER A 74 1.23 5.43 -15.59
N ILE A 75 2.14 6.20 -16.19
CA ILE A 75 2.05 7.66 -16.28
C ILE A 75 2.28 8.07 -17.74
N PRO A 76 1.31 8.75 -18.38
CA PRO A 76 1.37 9.00 -19.80
C PRO A 76 2.52 9.93 -20.16
N ASP A 77 3.11 9.74 -21.32
CA ASP A 77 4.17 10.61 -21.81
C ASP A 77 3.62 11.99 -22.19
N LYS A 78 4.48 13.01 -22.10
CA LYS A 78 4.09 14.32 -22.61
C LYS A 78 3.99 14.19 -24.13
N LYS A 79 3.03 14.88 -24.75
CA LYS A 79 2.79 14.85 -26.22
C LYS A 79 4.02 15.15 -27.09
N THR A 80 5.05 15.78 -26.51
CA THR A 80 6.30 16.17 -27.19
C THR A 80 7.47 15.23 -26.88
N THR A 81 7.26 14.13 -26.15
CA THR A 81 8.34 13.23 -25.75
C THR A 81 8.63 12.26 -26.90
N ALA A 82 9.89 12.16 -27.32
CA ALA A 82 10.30 11.13 -28.26
C ALA A 82 10.02 9.74 -27.66
N PRO A 83 9.63 8.75 -28.49
CA PRO A 83 9.51 7.36 -28.05
C PRO A 83 10.81 6.92 -27.39
N LYS A 84 10.73 6.31 -26.21
CA LYS A 84 11.89 5.74 -25.55
C LYS A 84 12.04 4.30 -26.03
N GLU A 85 13.16 4.01 -26.69
CA GLU A 85 13.44 2.68 -27.24
C GLU A 85 13.73 1.64 -26.14
N GLU A 86 14.32 2.06 -25.02
CA GLU A 86 14.59 1.16 -23.90
C GLU A 86 13.40 1.07 -22.94
N TRP A 87 12.89 -0.16 -22.76
CA TRP A 87 11.75 -0.48 -21.91
C TRP A 87 11.90 0.03 -20.47
N GLN A 88 13.12 0.03 -19.91
CA GLN A 88 13.42 0.47 -18.54
C GLN A 88 13.13 1.96 -18.29
N PHE A 89 13.11 2.79 -19.34
CA PHE A 89 12.77 4.21 -19.22
C PHE A 89 11.32 4.52 -19.58
N ARG A 90 10.59 3.50 -20.04
CA ARG A 90 9.18 3.58 -20.42
C ARG A 90 8.33 3.74 -19.17
N THR A 91 7.36 4.65 -19.23
CA THR A 91 6.41 4.85 -18.13
C THR A 91 4.98 4.97 -18.60
N ASP A 92 4.77 5.17 -19.90
CA ASP A 92 3.46 5.14 -20.55
C ASP A 92 3.17 3.72 -21.04
N PHE A 93 2.13 3.12 -20.48
CA PHE A 93 1.63 1.79 -20.79
C PHE A 93 0.18 1.83 -21.29
N SER A 94 -0.16 2.85 -22.09
CA SER A 94 -1.47 2.98 -22.75
C SER A 94 -1.83 1.80 -23.66
N ASP A 95 -0.84 1.12 -24.24
CA ASP A 95 -1.00 -0.13 -25.00
C ASP A 95 -1.59 -1.28 -24.17
N LEU A 96 -1.37 -1.28 -22.84
CA LEU A 96 -1.92 -2.27 -21.92
C LEU A 96 -3.40 -2.03 -21.58
N HIS A 97 -4.04 -0.98 -22.12
CA HIS A 97 -5.45 -0.69 -21.84
C HIS A 97 -6.40 -1.82 -22.24
N GLU A 98 -6.15 -2.49 -23.36
CA GLU A 98 -7.02 -3.58 -23.81
C GLU A 98 -6.89 -4.81 -22.89
N GLU A 99 -5.71 -5.07 -22.32
CA GLU A 99 -5.48 -6.18 -21.38
C GLU A 99 -5.93 -5.84 -19.96
N PHE A 100 -5.82 -4.58 -19.53
CA PHE A 100 -6.12 -4.11 -18.17
C PHE A 100 -6.89 -2.78 -18.15
N PRO A 101 -8.14 -2.73 -18.66
CA PRO A 101 -8.90 -1.49 -18.78
C PRO A 101 -9.24 -0.84 -17.42
N GLU A 102 -9.26 -1.62 -16.34
CA GLU A 102 -9.43 -1.14 -14.98
C GLU A 102 -8.16 -0.49 -14.41
N LEU A 103 -6.98 -0.92 -14.87
CA LEU A 103 -5.69 -0.44 -14.36
C LEU A 103 -5.19 0.77 -15.14
N VAL A 104 -5.25 0.77 -16.46
CA VAL A 104 -4.78 1.89 -17.30
C VAL A 104 -5.89 2.33 -18.24
N ASP A 105 -6.08 3.64 -18.39
CA ASP A 105 -7.10 4.16 -19.32
C ASP A 105 -6.51 4.36 -20.73
N LYS A 106 -7.38 4.63 -21.71
CA LYS A 106 -6.98 4.90 -23.11
C LYS A 106 -5.99 6.05 -23.28
N THR A 107 -5.84 6.90 -22.27
CA THR A 107 -4.90 8.02 -22.26
C THR A 107 -3.58 7.68 -21.56
N GLY A 108 -3.34 6.41 -21.20
CA GLY A 108 -2.12 5.94 -20.55
C GLY A 108 -2.03 6.24 -19.06
N LYS A 109 -3.10 6.74 -18.44
CA LYS A 109 -3.09 7.06 -17.01
C LYS A 109 -3.37 5.80 -16.23
N GLY A 110 -2.41 5.33 -15.43
CA GLY A 110 -2.54 4.18 -14.55
C GLY A 110 -3.43 4.47 -13.33
N TRP A 111 -3.79 3.42 -12.61
CA TRP A 111 -4.76 3.49 -11.53
C TRP A 111 -4.30 4.43 -10.42
N PHE A 112 -3.05 4.29 -9.97
CA PHE A 112 -2.51 5.11 -8.90
C PHE A 112 -2.41 6.57 -9.29
N TYR A 113 -1.92 6.84 -10.51
CA TYR A 113 -1.89 8.17 -11.09
C TYR A 113 -3.29 8.81 -11.08
N ARG A 114 -4.30 8.11 -11.61
CA ARG A 114 -5.67 8.61 -11.62
C ARG A 114 -6.22 8.81 -10.20
N HIS A 115 -5.88 7.93 -9.26
CA HIS A 115 -6.35 8.01 -7.89
C HIS A 115 -5.82 9.26 -7.19
N VAL A 116 -4.50 9.51 -7.22
CA VAL A 116 -3.87 10.69 -6.60
C VAL A 116 -4.43 11.99 -7.18
N HIS A 117 -4.56 12.06 -8.50
CA HIS A 117 -5.15 13.23 -9.18
C HIS A 117 -6.65 13.43 -8.87
N LYS A 118 -7.41 12.36 -8.63
CA LYS A 118 -8.81 12.48 -8.19
C LYS A 118 -8.90 12.91 -6.72
N VAL A 119 -7.98 12.46 -5.86
CA VAL A 119 -7.86 12.91 -4.47
C VAL A 119 -7.57 14.41 -4.43
N GLU A 120 -6.56 14.88 -5.17
CA GLU A 120 -6.24 16.31 -5.27
C GLU A 120 -7.44 17.12 -5.73
N ARG A 121 -8.07 16.74 -6.84
CA ARG A 121 -9.26 17.45 -7.34
C ARG A 121 -10.43 17.42 -6.37
N PHE A 122 -10.61 16.32 -5.65
CA PHE A 122 -11.67 16.20 -4.64
C PHE A 122 -11.42 17.18 -3.48
N ILE A 123 -10.19 17.25 -2.96
CA ILE A 123 -9.82 18.19 -1.90
C ILE A 123 -10.02 19.63 -2.37
N THR A 124 -9.56 19.96 -3.59
CA THR A 124 -9.70 21.30 -4.17
C THR A 124 -11.17 21.71 -4.32
N LYS A 125 -12.04 20.80 -4.77
CA LYS A 125 -13.48 21.07 -4.94
C LYS A 125 -14.26 21.21 -3.63
N ASN A 126 -13.75 20.67 -2.53
CA ASN A 126 -14.42 20.65 -1.23
C ASN A 126 -13.62 21.46 -0.18
N SER A 127 -12.83 22.44 -0.62
CA SER A 127 -11.79 23.09 0.19
C SER A 127 -12.32 23.71 1.50
N GLU A 128 -13.55 24.22 1.48
CA GLU A 128 -14.26 24.80 2.63
C GLU A 128 -14.58 23.77 3.72
N ASN A 129 -14.71 22.50 3.31
CA ASN A 129 -14.97 21.35 4.16
C ASN A 129 -13.70 20.55 4.50
N MET A 130 -12.52 21.08 4.16
CA MET A 130 -11.24 20.45 4.44
C MET A 130 -10.51 21.12 5.62
N SER A 131 -9.71 20.33 6.33
CA SER A 131 -8.80 20.89 7.34
C SER A 131 -7.61 21.61 6.66
N LYS A 132 -7.00 22.58 7.35
CA LYS A 132 -5.75 23.23 6.86
C LYS A 132 -4.65 22.21 6.56
N THR A 133 -4.55 21.17 7.38
CA THR A 133 -3.58 20.08 7.20
C THR A 133 -3.85 19.28 5.93
N THR A 134 -5.12 18.97 5.64
CA THR A 134 -5.54 18.27 4.42
C THR A 134 -5.19 19.09 3.17
N LEU A 135 -5.48 20.40 3.19
CA LEU A 135 -5.16 21.31 2.10
C LEU A 135 -3.65 21.40 1.87
N SER A 136 -2.86 21.55 2.94
CA SER A 136 -1.39 21.57 2.88
C SER A 136 -0.81 20.27 2.29
N ASN A 137 -1.37 19.12 2.65
CA ASN A 137 -0.93 17.84 2.12
C ASN A 137 -1.30 17.62 0.64
N ALA A 138 -2.32 18.31 0.11
CA ALA A 138 -2.73 18.20 -1.28
C ALA A 138 -1.81 18.97 -2.24
N GLU A 139 -1.20 20.07 -1.80
CA GLU A 139 -0.38 20.93 -2.65
C GLU A 139 0.81 20.20 -3.30
N PRO A 140 1.59 19.36 -2.59
CA PRO A 140 2.63 18.55 -3.22
C PRO A 140 2.09 17.51 -4.23
N LEU A 141 0.88 16.98 -4.01
CA LEU A 141 0.26 16.03 -4.94
C LEU A 141 -0.04 16.70 -6.29
N LYS A 142 -0.41 17.98 -6.27
CA LYS A 142 -0.67 18.76 -7.47
C LYS A 142 0.61 19.13 -8.23
N THR A 143 1.65 19.49 -7.50
CA THR A 143 2.82 20.19 -8.08
C THR A 143 4.02 19.30 -8.32
N LYS A 144 4.19 18.22 -7.55
CA LYS A 144 5.41 17.40 -7.54
C LYS A 144 5.18 15.93 -7.89
N PHE A 145 3.97 15.42 -7.69
CA PHE A 145 3.67 13.99 -7.84
C PHE A 145 4.06 13.42 -9.20
N ASP A 146 3.67 14.05 -10.31
CA ASP A 146 3.89 13.48 -11.66
C ASP A 146 5.38 13.23 -11.96
N ALA A 147 6.25 14.16 -11.59
CA ALA A 147 7.69 14.01 -11.78
C ALA A 147 8.26 12.93 -10.85
N ALA A 148 7.92 13.00 -9.55
CA ALA A 148 8.41 12.06 -8.55
C ALA A 148 7.93 10.62 -8.83
N TRP A 149 6.67 10.46 -9.23
CA TRP A 149 6.09 9.17 -9.58
C TRP A 149 6.72 8.60 -10.84
N ARG A 150 6.95 9.41 -11.88
CA ARG A 150 7.64 8.97 -13.09
C ARG A 150 9.02 8.42 -12.79
N ASP A 151 9.77 9.08 -11.92
CA ASP A 151 11.11 8.62 -11.54
C ASP A 151 11.05 7.32 -10.74
N LYS A 152 10.03 7.14 -9.88
CA LYS A 152 9.77 5.84 -9.23
C LYS A 152 9.40 4.73 -10.19
N VAL A 153 8.53 5.00 -11.17
CA VAL A 153 8.12 3.99 -12.16
C VAL A 153 9.32 3.51 -12.99
N LYS A 154 10.24 4.41 -13.37
CA LYS A 154 11.52 4.02 -13.99
C LYS A 154 12.36 3.19 -13.01
N GLN A 155 12.54 3.68 -11.78
CA GLN A 155 13.33 3.00 -10.74
C GLN A 155 12.84 1.57 -10.51
N TYR A 156 11.53 1.36 -10.45
CA TYR A 156 10.93 0.06 -10.16
C TYR A 156 11.18 -0.96 -11.26
N GLN A 157 11.42 -0.51 -12.49
CA GLN A 157 11.69 -1.38 -13.63
C GLN A 157 13.16 -1.76 -13.79
N VAL A 158 14.08 -1.07 -13.10
CA VAL A 158 15.50 -1.37 -13.21
C VAL A 158 15.77 -2.79 -12.69
N SER A 159 16.44 -3.58 -13.52
CA SER A 159 16.83 -4.95 -13.17
C SER A 159 17.74 -4.99 -11.95
N LEU A 160 17.56 -6.00 -11.10
CA LEU A 160 18.48 -6.32 -10.00
C LEU A 160 19.94 -6.43 -10.44
N TYR A 161 20.20 -6.83 -11.68
CA TYR A 161 21.55 -7.03 -12.21
C TYR A 161 22.15 -5.79 -12.87
N SER A 162 21.43 -4.66 -12.90
CA SER A 162 21.96 -3.43 -13.49
C SER A 162 23.09 -2.86 -12.60
N PRO A 163 24.24 -2.48 -13.17
CA PRO A 163 25.32 -1.85 -12.41
C PRO A 163 24.94 -0.46 -11.87
N GLU A 164 23.88 0.15 -12.41
CA GLU A 164 23.34 1.44 -11.95
C GLU A 164 22.41 1.30 -10.74
N THR A 165 22.11 0.06 -10.33
CA THR A 165 21.24 -0.22 -9.18
C THR A 165 21.83 0.34 -7.91
N LYS A 166 21.11 1.26 -7.27
CA LYS A 166 21.52 1.81 -5.98
C LYS A 166 20.98 0.93 -4.87
N GLY A 167 21.85 0.48 -3.95
CA GLY A 167 21.43 -0.32 -2.79
C GLY A 167 20.41 0.38 -1.86
N ALA A 168 20.26 1.70 -1.97
CA ALA A 168 19.22 2.45 -1.26
C ALA A 168 17.82 2.32 -1.88
N TRP A 169 17.68 1.66 -3.03
CA TRP A 169 16.37 1.41 -3.65
C TRP A 169 15.64 0.29 -2.92
N VAL A 170 14.63 0.67 -2.15
CA VAL A 170 13.84 -0.23 -1.30
C VAL A 170 12.81 -1.05 -2.09
N LEU A 171 12.55 -0.71 -3.37
CA LEU A 171 11.48 -1.35 -4.16
C LEU A 171 11.85 -1.45 -5.63
N ARG A 172 11.69 -2.66 -6.19
CA ARG A 172 11.67 -2.97 -7.63
C ARG A 172 10.56 -3.97 -7.95
N PHE A 173 10.15 -4.03 -9.21
CA PHE A 173 9.17 -5.02 -9.68
C PHE A 173 9.69 -6.44 -9.57
N ASP A 174 10.99 -6.69 -9.79
CA ASP A 174 11.55 -8.03 -9.61
C ASP A 174 11.40 -8.53 -8.17
N ASP A 175 11.67 -7.67 -7.17
CA ASP A 175 11.48 -8.02 -5.75
C ASP A 175 10.00 -8.26 -5.44
N VAL A 176 9.10 -7.39 -5.93
CA VAL A 176 7.65 -7.53 -5.75
C VAL A 176 7.12 -8.83 -6.36
N LEU A 177 7.61 -9.21 -7.55
CA LEU A 177 7.19 -10.44 -8.22
C LEU A 177 7.73 -11.68 -7.51
N ALA A 178 8.96 -11.63 -6.99
CA ALA A 178 9.52 -12.70 -6.18
C ALA A 178 8.73 -12.89 -4.87
N ASP A 179 8.48 -11.81 -4.13
CA ASP A 179 7.65 -11.82 -2.91
C ASP A 179 6.25 -12.36 -3.21
N ALA A 180 5.64 -11.94 -4.32
CA ALA A 180 4.33 -12.41 -4.73
C ALA A 180 4.30 -13.92 -5.01
N LEU A 181 5.36 -14.45 -5.64
CA LEU A 181 5.48 -15.85 -5.93
C LEU A 181 5.66 -16.69 -4.65
N GLU A 182 6.51 -16.22 -3.72
CA GLU A 182 6.74 -16.86 -2.42
C GLU A 182 5.47 -16.89 -1.56
N LEU A 183 4.72 -15.79 -1.54
CA LEU A 183 3.49 -15.67 -0.75
C LEU A 183 2.28 -16.41 -1.36
N GLY A 184 2.34 -16.80 -2.64
CA GLY A 184 1.28 -17.54 -3.31
C GLY A 184 -0.01 -16.72 -3.58
N PRO A 185 -1.15 -17.38 -3.87
CA PRO A 185 -2.41 -16.70 -4.17
C PRO A 185 -2.93 -15.87 -2.99
N LEU A 186 -3.72 -14.83 -3.26
CA LEU A 186 -4.39 -14.03 -2.24
C LEU A 186 -5.27 -14.92 -1.35
N ALA A 187 -5.25 -14.70 -0.04
CA ALA A 187 -6.04 -15.45 0.92
C ALA A 187 -6.88 -14.53 1.82
N ASP A 188 -8.02 -15.05 2.29
CA ASP A 188 -8.70 -14.47 3.43
C ASP A 188 -8.14 -15.08 4.71
N LYS A 189 -7.32 -14.29 5.42
CA LYS A 189 -6.70 -14.68 6.69
C LYS A 189 -7.43 -14.09 7.88
N THR A 190 -8.71 -13.73 7.73
CA THR A 190 -9.49 -13.15 8.82
C THR A 190 -9.58 -14.13 9.98
N ILE A 191 -9.19 -13.67 11.16
CA ILE A 191 -9.26 -14.41 12.42
C ILE A 191 -10.36 -13.78 13.25
N PHE A 192 -11.15 -14.63 13.91
CA PHE A 192 -12.17 -14.20 14.87
C PHE A 192 -11.77 -14.69 16.26
N PHE A 193 -11.70 -13.76 17.20
CA PHE A 193 -11.46 -14.09 18.60
C PHE A 193 -12.78 -14.52 19.28
N SER A 194 -12.71 -15.58 20.08
CA SER A 194 -13.76 -15.97 21.04
C SER A 194 -13.97 -14.87 22.07
N ASP A 195 -15.15 -14.84 22.71
CA ASP A 195 -15.46 -13.78 23.68
C ASP A 195 -14.49 -13.77 24.88
N ASP A 196 -14.02 -14.94 25.31
CA ASP A 196 -12.98 -15.07 26.33
C ASP A 196 -11.63 -14.48 25.88
N GLU A 197 -11.25 -14.62 24.61
CA GLU A 197 -10.06 -13.96 24.05
C GLU A 197 -10.27 -12.44 23.97
N LYS A 198 -11.46 -11.98 23.56
CA LYS A 198 -11.76 -10.54 23.49
C LYS A 198 -11.62 -9.89 24.87
N GLU A 199 -12.19 -10.50 25.91
CA GLU A 199 -12.09 -9.98 27.27
C GLU A 199 -10.66 -10.01 27.79
N ARG A 200 -9.89 -11.08 27.53
CA ARG A 200 -8.47 -11.12 27.89
C ARG A 200 -7.65 -10.01 27.22
N ILE A 201 -7.90 -9.73 25.94
CA ILE A 201 -7.23 -8.62 25.24
C ILE A 201 -7.61 -7.29 25.91
N LYS A 202 -8.91 -7.02 26.12
CA LYS A 202 -9.41 -5.77 26.71
C LYS A 202 -8.80 -5.47 28.08
N VAL A 203 -8.67 -6.48 28.94
CA VAL A 203 -8.06 -6.35 30.28
C VAL A 203 -6.60 -5.88 30.21
N LEU A 204 -5.89 -6.22 29.13
CA LEU A 204 -4.50 -5.84 28.91
C LEU A 204 -4.33 -4.48 28.23
N LEU A 205 -5.39 -3.90 27.65
CA LEU A 205 -5.27 -2.65 26.90
C LEU A 205 -5.11 -1.44 27.84
N PRO A 206 -4.11 -0.58 27.60
CA PRO A 206 -4.02 0.69 28.31
C PRO A 206 -5.01 1.72 27.75
N ASP A 207 -5.24 2.77 28.54
CA ASP A 207 -6.05 3.91 28.13
C ASP A 207 -5.55 4.51 26.82
N GLY A 208 -6.47 4.76 25.88
CA GLY A 208 -6.18 5.40 24.60
C GLY A 208 -5.79 4.45 23.45
N LEU A 209 -5.64 3.15 23.68
CA LEU A 209 -5.52 2.13 22.62
C LEU A 209 -6.90 1.49 22.34
N PRO A 210 -7.55 1.79 21.20
CA PRO A 210 -8.85 1.20 20.89
C PRO A 210 -8.75 -0.31 20.68
N TYR A 211 -9.76 -1.05 21.15
CA TYR A 211 -9.82 -2.50 21.02
C TYR A 211 -9.72 -2.95 19.56
N GLU A 212 -10.42 -2.29 18.64
CA GLU A 212 -10.45 -2.67 17.22
C GLU A 212 -9.06 -2.55 16.58
N VAL A 213 -8.24 -1.61 17.05
CA VAL A 213 -6.86 -1.45 16.60
C VAL A 213 -5.99 -2.58 17.13
N ALA A 214 -6.10 -2.87 18.43
CA ALA A 214 -5.36 -3.97 19.06
C ALA A 214 -5.72 -5.32 18.42
N GLU A 215 -7.01 -5.61 18.30
CA GLU A 215 -7.56 -6.81 17.68
C GLU A 215 -7.01 -7.00 16.26
N THR A 216 -7.09 -5.97 15.42
CA THR A 216 -6.60 -6.04 14.03
C THR A 216 -5.10 -6.35 13.98
N VAL A 217 -4.29 -5.73 14.83
CA VAL A 217 -2.83 -5.90 14.84
C VAL A 217 -2.43 -7.27 15.38
N ILE A 218 -3.07 -7.74 16.46
CA ILE A 218 -2.83 -9.08 17.03
C ILE A 218 -3.22 -10.14 16.01
N ALA A 219 -4.42 -10.04 15.41
CA ALA A 219 -4.86 -10.97 14.38
C ALA A 219 -3.91 -10.97 13.17
N TYR A 220 -3.41 -9.80 12.75
CA TYR A 220 -2.39 -9.71 11.71
C TYR A 220 -1.10 -10.44 12.09
N CYS A 221 -0.63 -10.29 13.33
CA CYS A 221 0.57 -10.98 13.79
C CYS A 221 0.39 -12.50 13.80
N ILE A 222 -0.75 -12.99 14.30
CA ILE A 222 -1.07 -14.43 14.30
C ILE A 222 -1.11 -14.97 12.86
N ALA A 223 -1.83 -14.27 11.97
CA ALA A 223 -2.02 -14.69 10.59
C ALA A 223 -0.76 -14.65 9.71
N ASN A 224 0.26 -13.86 10.09
CA ASN A 224 1.47 -13.63 9.29
C ASN A 224 2.74 -14.01 10.05
N LYS A 225 2.65 -14.80 11.13
CA LYS A 225 3.82 -15.29 11.84
C LYS A 225 4.59 -16.29 10.97
N PRO A 226 5.88 -16.03 10.66
CA PRO A 226 6.70 -17.02 9.95
C PRO A 226 6.91 -18.28 10.80
N VAL A 227 7.12 -19.42 10.14
CA VAL A 227 7.33 -20.70 10.82
C VAL A 227 8.67 -20.73 11.57
N ASP A 228 9.67 -20.04 11.05
CA ASP A 228 11.06 -20.03 11.50
C ASP A 228 11.44 -18.79 12.34
N SER A 229 10.47 -17.94 12.68
CA SER A 229 10.71 -16.70 13.44
C SER A 229 9.61 -16.44 14.47
N ASP A 230 10.03 -16.04 15.67
CA ASP A 230 9.12 -15.51 16.68
C ASP A 230 8.64 -14.09 16.39
N TYR A 231 9.27 -13.41 15.43
CA TYR A 231 8.96 -12.04 15.04
C TYR A 231 8.16 -11.97 13.75
N VAL A 232 7.28 -10.98 13.69
CA VAL A 232 6.45 -10.61 12.55
C VAL A 232 6.80 -9.19 12.12
N ILE A 233 6.86 -8.95 10.81
CA ILE A 233 7.04 -7.60 10.25
C ILE A 233 5.68 -6.91 10.23
N LEU A 234 5.58 -5.72 10.84
CA LEU A 234 4.40 -4.87 10.76
C LEU A 234 4.54 -3.85 9.62
N PRO A 235 3.67 -3.91 8.59
CA PRO A 235 3.61 -2.89 7.54
C PRO A 235 2.91 -1.62 8.04
N VAL A 236 3.64 -0.83 8.84
CA VAL A 236 3.10 0.31 9.60
C VAL A 236 2.34 1.31 8.72
N SER A 237 2.91 1.72 7.57
CA SER A 237 2.24 2.65 6.65
C SER A 237 0.93 2.09 6.09
N ASN A 238 0.84 0.76 5.87
CA ASN A 238 -0.37 0.12 5.38
C ASN A 238 -1.44 0.00 6.48
N PHE A 239 -1.03 -0.15 7.75
CA PHE A 239 -1.97 -0.06 8.87
C PHE A 239 -2.55 1.35 9.01
N ASP A 240 -1.73 2.40 8.91
CA ASP A 240 -2.23 3.78 8.91
C ASP A 240 -3.25 3.99 7.79
N ALA A 241 -2.95 3.50 6.59
CA ALA A 241 -3.85 3.56 5.46
C ALA A 241 -5.13 2.73 5.67
N TYR A 242 -5.04 1.57 6.30
CA TYR A 242 -6.18 0.72 6.63
C TYR A 242 -7.11 1.38 7.66
N PHE A 243 -6.56 2.02 8.69
CA PHE A 243 -7.31 2.78 9.68
C PHE A 243 -7.73 4.18 9.21
N GLY A 244 -7.32 4.57 7.99
CA GLY A 244 -7.67 5.85 7.37
C GLY A 244 -7.01 7.08 8.00
N ASN A 245 -5.97 6.92 8.82
CA ASN A 245 -5.22 8.01 9.44
C ASN A 245 -3.87 7.53 10.01
N THR A 246 -2.96 8.47 10.30
CA THR A 246 -1.60 8.14 10.79
C THR A 246 -1.50 7.99 12.32
N SER A 247 -2.63 7.88 13.03
CA SER A 247 -2.57 7.74 14.49
C SER A 247 -2.05 6.37 14.91
N PHE A 248 -2.09 5.36 14.04
CA PHE A 248 -1.55 4.05 14.39
C PHE A 248 -0.03 4.13 14.59
N SER A 249 0.71 4.58 13.58
CA SER A 249 2.16 4.71 13.64
C SER A 249 2.64 5.68 14.73
N HIS A 250 2.04 6.87 14.81
CA HIS A 250 2.55 7.94 15.67
C HIS A 250 2.09 7.86 17.14
N LYS A 251 0.93 7.25 17.41
CA LYS A 251 0.31 7.28 18.75
C LYS A 251 0.06 5.89 19.31
N ARG A 252 -0.63 5.04 18.56
CA ARG A 252 -1.20 3.79 19.11
C ARG A 252 -0.17 2.67 19.17
N LEU A 253 0.74 2.58 18.20
CA LEU A 253 1.77 1.53 18.16
C LEU A 253 2.69 1.56 19.39
N ASN A 254 2.95 2.74 19.95
CA ASN A 254 3.75 2.91 21.16
C ASN A 254 3.00 2.56 22.46
N LEU A 255 1.67 2.37 22.40
CA LEU A 255 0.84 2.02 23.55
C LEU A 255 0.65 0.50 23.71
N PHE A 256 1.11 -0.32 22.76
CA PHE A 256 0.97 -1.77 22.92
C PHE A 256 1.82 -2.25 24.10
N PRO A 257 1.23 -2.95 25.08
CA PRO A 257 1.99 -3.53 26.18
C PRO A 257 2.77 -4.75 25.70
N ASP A 258 3.94 -4.99 26.29
CA ASP A 258 4.79 -6.13 25.97
C ASP A 258 4.08 -7.48 26.21
N THR A 259 3.07 -7.51 27.09
CA THR A 259 2.23 -8.70 27.32
C THR A 259 1.41 -9.11 26.09
N LEU A 260 1.10 -8.17 25.19
CA LEU A 260 0.42 -8.42 23.93
C LEU A 260 1.42 -8.52 22.77
N LEU A 261 2.29 -7.53 22.64
CA LEU A 261 3.22 -7.37 21.52
C LEU A 261 4.52 -6.72 21.99
N GLU A 262 5.59 -7.49 22.01
CA GLU A 262 6.94 -6.99 22.31
C GLU A 262 7.55 -6.41 21.03
N ARG A 263 8.02 -5.16 21.10
CA ARG A 263 8.59 -4.47 19.94
C ARG A 263 10.11 -4.60 19.95
N GLU A 264 10.65 -5.09 18.84
CA GLU A 264 12.10 -5.01 18.63
C GLU A 264 12.48 -3.53 18.42
N LYS A 265 13.63 -3.12 18.97
CA LYS A 265 14.16 -1.78 18.76
C LYS A 265 14.30 -1.55 17.25
N GLN A 266 13.60 -0.53 16.73
CA GLN A 266 13.59 -0.25 15.29
C GLN A 266 15.01 -0.09 14.77
N SER A 267 15.36 -0.93 13.80
CA SER A 267 16.59 -0.85 13.02
C SER A 267 16.19 -0.78 11.54
N PHE A 268 16.88 0.06 10.77
CA PHE A 268 16.71 0.17 9.31
C PHE A 268 15.28 0.48 8.82
N GLY A 269 14.44 1.11 9.65
CA GLY A 269 13.07 1.50 9.27
C GLY A 269 12.06 0.34 9.21
N VAL A 270 12.43 -0.86 9.67
CA VAL A 270 11.53 -2.01 9.76
C VAL A 270 10.94 -2.11 11.17
N CYS A 271 9.62 -2.29 11.26
CA CYS A 271 8.95 -2.55 12.53
C CYS A 271 8.75 -4.06 12.69
N ARG A 272 9.51 -4.68 13.59
CA ARG A 272 9.35 -6.09 13.97
C ARG A 272 8.75 -6.21 15.36
N VAL A 273 7.83 -7.14 15.50
CA VAL A 273 7.14 -7.41 16.77
C VAL A 273 7.08 -8.89 17.04
N LYS A 274 7.17 -9.26 18.31
CA LYS A 274 6.92 -10.62 18.77
C LYS A 274 5.54 -10.66 19.43
N PRO A 275 4.55 -11.35 18.83
CA PRO A 275 3.25 -11.52 19.46
C PRO A 275 3.39 -12.40 20.70
N ASN A 276 3.00 -11.87 21.85
CA ASN A 276 3.03 -12.57 23.14
C ASN A 276 1.63 -13.04 23.57
N PHE A 277 0.57 -12.54 22.91
CA PHE A 277 -0.79 -13.04 23.08
C PHE A 277 -0.92 -14.48 22.55
N ARG A 278 -1.37 -15.40 23.41
CA ARG A 278 -1.63 -16.82 23.12
C ARG A 278 -3.06 -17.21 23.50
#